data_AF-X6N772-F1
#
_entry.id   AF-X6N772-F1
#
_cell.length_a   1.000
_cell.length_b   1.000
_cell.length_c   1.000
_cell.angle_alpha   90.00
_cell.angle_beta   90.00
_cell.angle_gamma   90.00
#
_symmetry.space_group_name_H-M   'P 1'
#
loop_
_entity.id
_entity.type
_entity.pdbx_description
1 polymer ?
#
loop_
_entity_poly.entity_id
_entity_poly.type
_entity_poly.pdbx_seq_one_letter_code
_entity_poly.pdbx_strand_id
1 'polypeptide(L)'
;MLGLLLLLSIFWLKVSQSIKANDLQNVVQSIKANELSQFREWVEKSPELTEQKYIPSAAEGKSGEESGKGYTLLDITTIYGRLEMVKYLLDRKAGGNAMESMYYICVDSGEAKAHQRLSEQTQIGFEDREYSTALLDTYLQYKVDINDQSQNPSGMSLLQTCMLNAYIDVTKKLLENSANVCMKVIFVCLFIVCVCVSSKCIKKDKNEASFSLGTNTTFGELLKLQQVTWDLERLKRLEDTDEFTIKHLERLSKAVVAQRPQSQRGTKDQSRDDVHAQTKREQPRDHHKFNHRVDQEHHIDFDHIDKTKRTLDEALSEREKERSRETRVNNEKWDDLKTLRDKKRQEMETWGHFDKEKMKDWTGDNPKDRTVPNKMEKHMKQMRELRDEEEKWRQKLSNDEIDEAQWQSRREELHQKRNKIREEIQLLRHDEPLRERKWKRGVRKGGKLIINRRENTKKWPIMMSCSLCETFSRKFNKQWQFHEFFQQKM
;
A
#
# COMPACT_ATOMS: atom_id res chain seq x y z
N MET A 1 1.33 23.03 56.05
CA MET A 1 0.53 23.77 55.04
C MET A 1 1.18 23.72 53.66
N LEU A 2 2.34 24.34 53.42
CA LEU A 2 3.03 24.32 52.11
C LEU A 2 3.31 22.90 51.55
N GLY A 3 3.80 21.98 52.39
CA GLY A 3 4.03 20.59 51.95
C GLY A 3 2.77 19.85 51.52
N LEU A 4 1.62 20.11 52.16
CA LEU A 4 0.33 19.51 51.80
C LEU A 4 -0.19 20.04 50.46
N LEU A 5 -0.05 21.35 50.22
CA LEU A 5 -0.42 21.98 48.94
C LEU A 5 0.44 21.46 47.79
N LEU A 6 1.74 21.27 48.01
CA LEU A 6 2.65 20.71 47.02
C LEU A 6 2.28 19.25 46.67
N LEU A 7 1.97 18.42 47.67
CA LEU A 7 1.50 17.05 47.45
C LEU A 7 0.16 17.00 46.71
N LEU A 8 -0.80 17.87 47.04
CA LEU A 8 -2.07 17.98 46.32
C LEU A 8 -1.85 18.40 44.86
N SER A 9 -0.94 19.34 44.60
CA SER A 9 -0.63 19.76 43.22
C SER A 9 -0.03 18.62 42.38
N ILE A 10 0.88 17.83 42.96
CA ILE A 10 1.47 16.66 42.30
C ILE A 10 0.41 15.58 42.07
N PHE A 11 -0.49 15.37 43.04
CA PHE A 11 -1.58 14.41 42.91
C PHE A 11 -2.55 14.81 41.78
N TRP A 12 -2.98 16.07 41.72
CA TRP A 12 -3.83 16.58 40.63
C TRP A 12 -3.15 16.47 39.26
N LEU A 13 -1.83 16.70 39.17
CA LEU A 13 -1.07 16.52 37.94
C LEU A 13 -1.09 15.05 37.49
N LYS A 14 -0.87 14.09 38.41
CA LYS A 14 -0.93 12.66 38.09
C LYS A 14 -2.32 12.20 37.68
N VAL A 15 -3.36 12.66 38.37
CA VAL A 15 -4.76 12.34 38.00
C VAL A 15 -5.08 12.91 36.62
N SER A 16 -4.70 14.16 36.34
CA SER A 16 -4.87 14.77 35.01
C SER A 16 -4.15 13.99 33.90
N GLN A 17 -2.92 13.52 34.14
CA GLN A 17 -2.18 12.70 33.19
C GLN A 17 -2.85 11.33 32.95
N SER A 18 -3.37 10.69 34.01
CA SER A 18 -4.05 9.40 33.88
C SER A 18 -5.37 9.50 33.13
N ILE A 19 -6.13 10.58 33.33
CA ILE A 19 -7.37 10.86 32.60
C ILE A 19 -7.05 11.01 31.10
N LYS A 20 -6.01 11.80 30.76
CA LYS A 20 -5.56 12.00 29.38
C LYS A 20 -5.16 10.71 28.68
N ALA A 21 -4.46 9.80 29.38
CA ALA A 21 -4.07 8.51 28.81
C ALA A 21 -5.28 7.64 28.46
N ASN A 22 -6.29 7.62 29.34
CA ASN A 22 -7.52 6.86 29.11
C ASN A 22 -8.35 7.47 27.97
N ASP A 23 -8.47 8.80 27.93
CA ASP A 23 -9.19 9.50 26.87
C ASP A 23 -8.52 9.29 25.50
N LEU A 24 -7.18 9.35 25.44
CA LEU A 24 -6.43 9.05 24.22
C LEU A 24 -6.66 7.61 23.76
N GLN A 25 -6.70 6.65 24.69
CA GLN A 25 -7.01 5.26 24.37
C GLN A 25 -8.44 5.11 23.81
N ASN A 26 -9.43 5.80 24.38
CA ASN A 26 -10.80 5.83 23.87
C ASN A 26 -10.87 6.42 22.46
N VAL A 27 -10.16 7.52 22.19
CA VAL A 27 -10.04 8.10 20.85
C VAL A 27 -9.46 7.08 19.87
N VAL A 28 -8.36 6.42 20.24
CA VAL A 28 -7.75 5.38 19.39
C VAL A 28 -8.73 4.23 19.13
N GLN A 29 -9.50 3.78 20.13
CA GLN A 29 -10.53 2.75 19.92
C GLN A 29 -11.63 3.21 18.97
N SER A 30 -12.09 4.46 19.06
CA SER A 30 -13.07 5.01 18.11
C SER A 30 -12.54 5.05 16.67
N ILE A 31 -11.24 5.34 16.48
CA ILE A 31 -10.57 5.26 15.18
C ILE A 31 -10.56 3.82 14.65
N LYS A 32 -10.21 2.85 15.51
CA LYS A 32 -10.25 1.42 15.15
C LYS A 32 -11.66 1.00 14.74
N ALA A 33 -12.67 1.42 15.49
CA ALA A 33 -14.08 1.13 15.22
C ALA A 33 -14.67 1.92 14.04
N ASN A 34 -13.93 2.89 13.47
CA ASN A 34 -14.40 3.81 12.42
C ASN A 34 -15.63 4.65 12.85
N GLU A 35 -15.71 5.00 14.14
CA GLU A 35 -16.85 5.74 14.71
C GLU A 35 -16.60 7.26 14.64
N LEU A 36 -16.83 7.85 13.46
CA LEU A 36 -16.54 9.27 13.20
C LEU A 36 -17.20 10.24 14.21
N SER A 37 -18.45 9.99 14.60
CA SER A 37 -19.18 10.87 15.52
C SER A 37 -18.56 10.89 16.92
N GLN A 38 -18.22 9.72 17.46
CA GLN A 38 -17.55 9.63 18.76
C GLN A 38 -16.16 10.26 18.67
N PHE A 39 -15.40 9.94 17.63
CA PHE A 39 -14.09 10.54 17.39
C PHE A 39 -14.14 12.08 17.41
N ARG A 40 -15.10 12.69 16.70
CA ARG A 40 -15.29 14.15 16.68
C ARG A 40 -15.62 14.69 18.07
N GLU A 41 -16.57 14.07 18.76
CA GLU A 41 -16.97 14.47 20.12
C GLU A 41 -15.77 14.48 21.07
N TRP A 42 -14.95 13.42 21.07
CA TRP A 42 -13.76 13.34 21.91
C TRP A 42 -12.72 14.41 21.57
N VAL A 43 -12.44 14.63 20.28
CA VAL A 43 -11.48 15.65 19.83
C VAL A 43 -11.97 17.07 20.15
N GLU A 44 -13.27 17.33 20.09
CA GLU A 44 -13.84 18.63 20.44
C GLU A 44 -13.87 18.88 21.95
N LYS A 45 -14.16 17.83 22.73
CA LYS A 45 -14.15 17.90 24.19
C LYS A 45 -12.74 18.09 24.77
N SER A 46 -11.74 17.52 24.12
CA SER A 46 -10.35 17.51 24.59
C SER A 46 -9.37 17.77 23.45
N PRO A 47 -9.28 19.02 22.94
CA PRO A 47 -8.39 19.37 21.83
C PRO A 47 -6.92 19.10 22.12
N GLU A 48 -6.50 19.10 23.39
CA GLU A 48 -5.15 18.75 23.83
C GLU A 48 -4.74 17.31 23.54
N LEU A 49 -5.70 16.42 23.21
CA LEU A 49 -5.39 15.05 22.77
C LEU A 49 -4.78 15.04 21.37
N THR A 50 -5.03 16.07 20.56
CA THR A 50 -4.51 16.17 19.19
C THR A 50 -3.00 16.43 19.14
N GLU A 51 -2.42 16.99 20.20
CA GLU A 51 -0.98 17.23 20.31
C GLU A 51 -0.24 16.07 21.00
N GLN A 52 -0.97 15.14 21.62
CA GLN A 52 -0.39 14.03 22.36
C GLN A 52 0.01 12.88 21.43
N LYS A 53 1.23 12.39 21.63
CA LYS A 53 1.70 11.17 20.96
C LYS A 53 1.23 9.95 21.73
N TYR A 54 0.50 9.07 21.05
CA TYR A 54 0.14 7.75 21.50
C TYR A 54 1.35 6.81 21.43
N ILE A 55 1.74 6.24 22.56
CA ILE A 55 2.77 5.20 22.63
C ILE A 55 2.04 3.90 22.95
N PRO A 56 1.97 2.93 22.01
CA PRO A 56 1.36 1.64 22.26
C PRO A 56 2.02 0.99 23.49
N SER A 57 1.26 0.77 24.56
CA SER A 57 1.82 0.27 25.81
C SER A 57 2.42 -1.13 25.60
N ALA A 58 3.58 -1.38 26.19
CA ALA A 58 4.26 -2.68 26.11
C ALA A 58 3.49 -3.83 26.81
N ALA A 59 2.35 -3.55 27.44
CA ALA A 59 1.53 -4.52 28.16
C ALA A 59 0.99 -5.67 27.27
N GLU A 60 1.01 -5.50 25.94
CA GLU A 60 0.59 -6.54 24.99
C GLU A 60 1.74 -7.43 24.46
N GLY A 61 3.00 -7.21 24.86
CA GLY A 61 4.10 -8.05 24.36
C GLY A 61 5.42 -7.84 25.08
N LYS A 62 5.94 -8.94 25.65
CA LYS A 62 7.12 -9.08 26.51
C LYS A 62 8.21 -8.01 26.34
N SER A 63 8.50 -7.40 27.49
CA SER A 63 9.57 -6.48 27.86
C SER A 63 10.94 -6.77 27.24
N GLY A 64 11.55 -5.71 26.72
CA GLY A 64 12.98 -5.67 26.44
C GLY A 64 13.29 -4.68 25.34
N GLU A 65 13.48 -3.42 25.72
CA GLU A 65 14.24 -2.42 24.95
C GLU A 65 13.76 -2.11 23.53
N GLU A 66 12.91 -1.09 23.41
CA GLU A 66 13.08 0.00 22.44
C GLU A 66 11.98 1.03 22.72
N SER A 67 12.36 2.29 22.96
CA SER A 67 11.42 3.41 23.09
C SER A 67 10.67 3.57 21.78
N GLY A 68 9.50 2.94 21.67
CA GLY A 68 8.67 3.01 20.48
C GLY A 68 8.40 4.47 20.11
N LYS A 69 8.55 4.81 18.83
CA LYS A 69 8.12 6.12 18.32
C LYS A 69 6.64 6.31 18.67
N GLY A 70 6.32 7.42 19.32
CA GLY A 70 4.94 7.78 19.57
C GLY A 70 4.26 8.25 18.29
N TYR A 71 2.99 7.89 18.12
CA TYR A 71 2.16 8.20 16.96
C TYR A 71 1.20 9.33 17.29
N THR A 72 1.05 10.28 16.39
CA THR A 72 0.05 11.33 16.48
C THR A 72 -1.33 10.80 16.05
N LEU A 73 -2.43 11.49 16.35
CA LEU A 73 -3.77 11.05 15.92
C LEU A 73 -3.89 10.98 14.39
N LEU A 74 -3.21 11.86 13.67
CA LEU A 74 -3.18 11.88 12.21
C LEU A 74 -2.40 10.67 11.67
N ASP A 75 -1.31 10.27 12.32
CA ASP A 75 -0.60 9.03 11.98
C ASP A 75 -1.53 7.83 12.16
N ILE A 76 -2.20 7.73 13.31
CA ILE A 76 -3.07 6.59 13.66
C ILE A 76 -4.25 6.50 12.69
N THR A 77 -4.94 7.62 12.41
CA THR A 77 -6.05 7.64 11.45
C THR A 77 -5.60 7.31 10.03
N THR A 78 -4.39 7.72 9.65
CA THR A 78 -3.79 7.34 8.36
C THR A 78 -3.50 5.84 8.33
N ILE A 79 -2.86 5.30 9.37
CA ILE A 79 -2.52 3.87 9.54
C ILE A 79 -3.77 2.96 9.56
N TYR A 80 -4.88 3.41 10.14
CA TYR A 80 -6.14 2.62 10.12
C TYR A 80 -6.98 2.81 8.88
N GLY A 81 -6.53 3.69 8.00
CA GLY A 81 -7.24 3.97 6.79
C GLY A 81 -8.59 4.67 7.02
N ARG A 82 -8.64 5.69 7.89
CA ARG A 82 -9.87 6.44 8.22
C ARG A 82 -9.93 7.77 7.48
N LEU A 83 -10.24 7.73 6.18
CA LEU A 83 -10.24 8.89 5.28
C LEU A 83 -10.99 10.12 5.83
N GLU A 84 -12.22 9.94 6.34
CA GLU A 84 -13.04 11.05 6.86
C GLU A 84 -12.48 11.64 8.16
N MET A 85 -11.80 10.82 8.98
CA MET A 85 -11.11 11.31 10.17
C MET A 85 -9.82 12.06 9.80
N VAL A 86 -9.10 11.59 8.78
CA VAL A 86 -7.92 12.30 8.23
C VAL A 86 -8.32 13.67 7.69
N LYS A 87 -9.38 13.76 6.88
CA LYS A 87 -9.93 15.05 6.40
C LYS A 87 -10.23 15.98 7.56
N TYR A 88 -10.97 15.48 8.56
CA TYR A 88 -11.34 16.26 9.74
C TYR A 88 -10.12 16.81 10.51
N LEU A 89 -9.08 16.00 10.70
CA LEU A 89 -7.86 16.43 11.38
C LEU A 89 -7.06 17.46 10.56
N LEU A 90 -6.95 17.26 9.24
CA LEU A 90 -6.28 18.18 8.33
C LEU A 90 -6.99 19.53 8.24
N ASP A 91 -8.33 19.54 8.16
CA ASP A 91 -9.16 20.76 8.19
C ASP A 91 -8.86 21.62 9.41
N ARG A 92 -8.67 20.98 10.57
CA ARG A 92 -8.37 21.65 11.83
C ARG A 92 -6.88 21.90 12.05
N LYS A 93 -6.01 21.48 11.12
CA LYS A 93 -4.54 21.49 11.27
C LYS A 93 -4.10 20.89 12.61
N ALA A 94 -4.75 19.81 13.00
CA ALA A 94 -4.61 19.18 14.30
C ALA A 94 -4.13 17.74 14.13
N GLY A 95 -3.66 17.15 15.23
CA GLY A 95 -3.44 15.71 15.27
C GLY A 95 -2.08 15.25 14.80
N GLY A 96 -1.15 16.14 14.43
CA GLY A 96 0.20 15.77 14.01
C GLY A 96 0.73 16.59 12.84
N ASN A 97 1.89 16.19 12.32
CA ASN A 97 2.47 16.76 11.10
C ASN A 97 1.94 15.99 9.89
N ALA A 98 1.15 16.66 9.04
CA ALA A 98 0.60 16.05 7.83
C ALA A 98 1.67 15.48 6.89
N MET A 99 2.86 16.09 6.82
CA MET A 99 3.97 15.57 6.01
C MET A 99 4.49 14.25 6.57
N GLU A 100 4.64 14.13 7.90
CA GLU A 100 5.09 12.90 8.56
C GLU A 100 4.02 11.81 8.39
N SER A 101 2.75 12.14 8.64
CA SER A 101 1.64 11.20 8.56
C SER A 101 1.42 10.63 7.15
N MET A 102 1.67 11.43 6.11
CA MET A 102 1.52 11.01 4.72
C MET A 102 2.44 9.83 4.34
N TYR A 103 3.60 9.66 5.00
CA TYR A 103 4.47 8.51 4.76
C TYR A 103 3.84 7.17 5.12
N TYR A 104 2.84 7.16 6.02
CA TYR A 104 2.11 5.95 6.38
C TYR A 104 1.23 5.39 5.25
N ILE A 105 1.00 6.15 4.16
CA ILE A 105 0.26 5.67 2.98
C ILE A 105 0.97 4.49 2.30
N CYS A 106 2.31 4.48 2.34
CA CYS A 106 3.16 3.54 1.62
C CYS A 106 4.01 2.67 2.56
N VAL A 107 3.56 2.43 3.80
CA VAL A 107 4.33 1.61 4.76
C VAL A 107 4.31 0.14 4.35
N ASP A 108 5.49 -0.46 4.26
CA ASP A 108 5.64 -1.89 3.99
C ASP A 108 4.99 -2.68 5.12
N SER A 109 4.23 -3.71 4.76
CA SER A 109 3.79 -4.81 5.63
C SER A 109 4.87 -5.34 6.60
N GLY A 110 6.15 -5.30 6.20
CA GLY A 110 7.29 -5.69 7.02
C GLY A 110 7.58 -4.72 8.18
N GLU A 111 7.61 -3.42 7.91
CA GLU A 111 7.66 -2.38 8.96
C GLU A 111 6.33 -2.26 9.70
N ALA A 112 5.24 -2.62 9.01
CA ALA A 112 3.94 -2.76 9.61
C ALA A 112 3.95 -3.78 10.75
N LYS A 113 4.94 -4.69 10.87
CA LYS A 113 5.11 -5.54 12.07
C LYS A 113 5.43 -4.76 13.35
N ALA A 114 6.24 -3.70 13.24
CA ALA A 114 6.44 -2.77 14.35
C ALA A 114 5.17 -1.95 14.63
N HIS A 115 4.41 -1.64 13.58
CA HIS A 115 3.06 -1.06 13.66
C HIS A 115 1.96 -2.10 13.94
N GLN A 116 2.27 -3.40 14.03
CA GLN A 116 1.26 -4.47 14.04
C GLN A 116 0.59 -4.55 15.39
N ARG A 117 1.24 -3.99 16.42
CA ARG A 117 0.62 -3.69 17.72
C ARG A 117 -0.59 -2.75 17.59
N LEU A 118 -0.61 -1.88 16.58
CA LEU A 118 -1.82 -1.16 16.19
C LEU A 118 -2.70 -2.07 15.31
N SER A 119 -2.12 -2.84 14.39
CA SER A 119 -2.85 -3.51 13.32
C SER A 119 -3.37 -4.94 13.58
N GLU A 120 -3.32 -5.50 14.79
CA GLU A 120 -3.76 -6.89 15.07
C GLU A 120 -5.22 -7.19 14.65
N GLN A 121 -6.06 -6.17 14.50
CA GLN A 121 -7.43 -6.28 13.96
C GLN A 121 -7.58 -5.81 12.50
N THR A 122 -6.58 -5.18 11.91
CA THR A 122 -6.58 -4.78 10.49
C THR A 122 -5.85 -5.84 9.66
N GLN A 123 -6.50 -7.00 9.47
CA GLN A 123 -6.14 -7.94 8.39
C GLN A 123 -6.41 -7.36 6.99
N ILE A 124 -7.05 -6.19 6.92
CA ILE A 124 -7.04 -5.34 5.75
C ILE A 124 -5.65 -4.72 5.68
N GLY A 125 -4.69 -5.45 5.11
CA GLY A 125 -3.44 -4.83 4.69
C GLY A 125 -3.76 -3.60 3.84
N PHE A 126 -2.87 -2.61 3.85
CA PHE A 126 -2.86 -1.46 2.94
C PHE A 126 -2.75 -1.85 1.44
N GLU A 127 -3.19 -3.05 1.07
CA GLU A 127 -3.33 -3.49 -0.30
C GLU A 127 -4.56 -2.87 -0.99
N ASP A 128 -5.42 -2.16 -0.26
CA ASP A 128 -6.46 -1.34 -0.87
C ASP A 128 -5.84 -0.11 -1.56
N ARG A 129 -5.56 -0.30 -2.85
CA ARG A 129 -4.97 0.71 -3.75
C ARG A 129 -5.86 1.94 -3.91
N GLU A 130 -7.18 1.73 -3.96
CA GLU A 130 -8.14 2.82 -4.09
C GLU A 130 -8.07 3.70 -2.85
N TYR A 131 -7.97 3.06 -1.68
CA TYR A 131 -7.82 3.74 -0.41
C TYR A 131 -6.54 4.58 -0.30
N SER A 132 -5.37 4.00 -0.57
CA SER A 132 -4.10 4.74 -0.51
C SER A 132 -4.07 5.93 -1.49
N THR A 133 -4.70 5.78 -2.66
CA THR A 133 -4.82 6.86 -3.65
C THR A 133 -5.75 7.97 -3.15
N ALA A 134 -6.90 7.62 -2.55
CA ALA A 134 -7.84 8.59 -1.98
C ALA A 134 -7.24 9.36 -0.80
N LEU A 135 -6.43 8.70 0.04
CA LEU A 135 -5.66 9.37 1.07
C LEU A 135 -4.67 10.36 0.48
N LEU A 136 -3.89 9.96 -0.52
CA LEU A 136 -2.93 10.85 -1.16
C LEU A 136 -3.64 12.07 -1.77
N ASP A 137 -4.75 11.87 -2.48
CA ASP A 137 -5.58 12.96 -3.00
C ASP A 137 -6.03 13.92 -1.89
N THR A 138 -6.39 13.38 -0.74
CA THR A 138 -6.72 14.20 0.45
C THR A 138 -5.51 15.03 0.89
N TYR A 139 -4.35 14.42 1.12
CA TYR A 139 -3.15 15.16 1.51
C TYR A 139 -2.73 16.24 0.50
N LEU A 140 -2.85 15.95 -0.81
CA LEU A 140 -2.60 16.90 -1.88
C LEU A 140 -3.58 18.08 -1.87
N GLN A 141 -4.86 17.84 -1.58
CA GLN A 141 -5.87 18.89 -1.45
C GLN A 141 -5.51 19.90 -0.34
N TYR A 142 -4.91 19.43 0.75
CA TYR A 142 -4.41 20.28 1.84
C TYR A 142 -3.02 20.88 1.58
N LYS A 143 -2.50 20.78 0.34
CA LYS A 143 -1.21 21.34 -0.10
C LYS A 143 -0.02 20.84 0.72
N VAL A 144 -0.05 19.57 1.14
CA VAL A 144 1.09 18.94 1.80
C VAL A 144 2.22 18.74 0.79
N ASP A 145 3.44 19.12 1.16
CA ASP A 145 4.60 19.02 0.28
C ASP A 145 5.01 17.56 0.09
N ILE A 146 4.72 17.00 -1.09
CA ILE A 146 5.09 15.63 -1.47
C ILE A 146 6.58 15.40 -1.64
N ASN A 147 7.37 16.47 -1.72
CA ASN A 147 8.82 16.41 -1.90
C ASN A 147 9.57 16.59 -0.58
N ASP A 148 8.90 16.83 0.54
CA ASP A 148 9.59 16.95 1.82
C ASP A 148 10.22 15.62 2.23
N GLN A 149 11.51 15.66 2.59
CA GLN A 149 12.27 14.51 3.08
C GLN A 149 12.58 14.60 4.57
N SER A 150 12.26 15.74 5.20
CA SER A 150 12.70 16.06 6.56
C SER A 150 12.17 15.06 7.61
N GLN A 151 11.03 14.43 7.33
CA GLN A 151 10.34 13.54 8.25
C GLN A 151 10.72 12.06 8.08
N ASN A 152 11.33 11.67 6.96
CA ASN A 152 11.75 10.28 6.77
C ASN A 152 13.13 10.05 7.43
N PRO A 153 13.27 9.12 8.39
CA PRO A 153 14.56 8.85 9.05
C PRO A 153 15.67 8.42 8.07
N SER A 154 15.29 7.85 6.93
CA SER A 154 16.21 7.41 5.89
C SER A 154 16.48 8.49 4.83
N GLY A 155 15.89 9.69 4.98
CA GLY A 155 15.95 10.77 3.98
C GLY A 155 15.28 10.42 2.66
N MET A 156 14.44 9.38 2.63
CA MET A 156 13.69 9.00 1.43
C MET A 156 12.48 9.91 1.24
N SER A 157 12.25 10.34 0.01
CA SER A 157 10.99 11.00 -0.37
C SER A 157 9.83 10.01 -0.36
N LEU A 158 8.60 10.50 -0.27
CA LEU A 158 7.39 9.68 -0.34
C LEU A 158 7.36 8.84 -1.63
N LEU A 159 7.75 9.45 -2.76
CA LEU A 159 7.85 8.76 -4.05
C LEU A 159 8.78 7.54 -3.96
N GLN A 160 9.98 7.71 -3.38
CA GLN A 160 10.94 6.62 -3.21
C GLN A 160 10.39 5.51 -2.32
N THR A 161 9.70 5.86 -1.22
CA THR A 161 9.06 4.88 -0.32
C THR A 161 7.97 4.10 -1.04
N CYS A 162 7.08 4.76 -1.78
CA CYS A 162 6.02 4.10 -2.53
C CYS A 162 6.57 3.17 -3.63
N MET A 163 7.63 3.59 -4.34
CA MET A 163 8.30 2.75 -5.34
C MET A 163 8.94 1.50 -4.73
N LEU A 164 9.68 1.64 -3.63
CA LEU A 164 10.32 0.51 -2.95
C LEU A 164 9.32 -0.53 -2.47
N ASN A 165 8.13 -0.08 -2.06
CA ASN A 165 7.06 -0.92 -1.55
C ASN A 165 6.03 -1.31 -2.62
N ALA A 166 6.32 -1.03 -3.89
CA ALA A 166 5.48 -1.37 -5.06
C ALA A 166 4.04 -0.81 -5.02
N TYR A 167 3.84 0.37 -4.42
CA TYR A 167 2.59 1.14 -4.46
C TYR A 167 2.49 1.90 -5.78
N ILE A 168 2.21 1.18 -6.86
CA ILE A 168 2.32 1.69 -8.23
C ILE A 168 1.30 2.78 -8.55
N ASP A 169 0.05 2.61 -8.13
CA ASP A 169 -1.01 3.61 -8.38
C ASP A 169 -0.72 4.92 -7.65
N VAL A 170 -0.25 4.84 -6.39
CA VAL A 170 0.19 5.99 -5.60
C VAL A 170 1.43 6.64 -6.22
N THR A 171 2.39 5.84 -6.68
CA THR A 171 3.61 6.32 -7.37
C THR A 171 3.25 7.10 -8.62
N LYS A 172 2.38 6.55 -9.47
CA LYS A 172 1.88 7.21 -10.68
C LYS A 172 1.23 8.55 -10.32
N LYS A 173 0.37 8.55 -9.30
CA LYS A 173 -0.32 9.76 -8.83
C LYS A 173 0.65 10.81 -8.28
N LEU A 174 1.69 10.41 -7.56
CA LEU A 174 2.74 11.32 -7.09
C LEU A 174 3.48 11.97 -8.26
N LEU A 175 3.83 11.20 -9.29
CA LEU A 175 4.46 11.72 -10.51
C LEU A 175 3.53 12.68 -11.27
N GLU A 176 2.24 12.38 -11.36
CA GLU A 176 1.23 13.28 -11.94
C GLU A 176 1.15 14.61 -11.20
N ASN A 177 1.43 14.60 -9.88
CA ASN A 177 1.48 15.79 -9.03
C ASN A 177 2.88 16.39 -8.90
N SER A 178 3.78 16.11 -9.86
CA SER A 178 5.14 16.69 -9.94
C SER A 178 6.05 16.31 -8.75
N ALA A 179 5.93 15.09 -8.24
CA ALA A 179 6.92 14.54 -7.31
C ALA A 179 8.31 14.49 -7.97
N ASN A 180 9.34 14.94 -7.25
CA ASN A 180 10.69 15.07 -7.75
C ASN A 180 11.39 13.70 -7.79
N VAL A 181 11.55 13.18 -9.00
CA VAL A 181 12.23 11.91 -9.28
C VAL A 181 13.73 11.97 -8.97
N CYS A 182 14.35 13.15 -9.01
CA CYS A 182 15.79 13.34 -8.92
C CYS A 182 16.31 13.62 -7.50
N MET A 183 15.50 13.39 -6.47
CA MET A 183 15.90 13.63 -5.10
C MET A 183 17.14 12.80 -4.71
N LYS A 184 18.10 13.45 -4.02
CA LYS A 184 19.43 12.93 -3.70
C LYS A 184 19.36 11.71 -2.79
N VAL A 185 19.12 10.54 -3.37
CA VAL A 185 19.58 9.27 -2.82
C VAL A 185 20.30 8.54 -3.95
N ILE A 186 21.62 8.62 -3.89
CA ILE A 186 22.58 8.05 -4.85
C ILE A 186 22.33 6.55 -5.10
N PHE A 187 21.64 5.85 -4.18
CA PHE A 187 21.39 4.42 -4.24
C PHE A 187 20.29 3.97 -5.22
N VAL A 188 19.25 4.77 -5.48
CA VAL A 188 18.21 4.34 -6.46
C VAL A 188 18.76 4.50 -7.89
N CYS A 189 19.50 5.58 -8.15
CA CYS A 189 20.31 5.68 -9.36
C CYS A 189 21.34 4.56 -9.42
N LEU A 190 22.02 4.19 -8.32
CA LEU A 190 22.96 3.07 -8.34
C LEU A 190 22.27 1.73 -8.55
N PHE A 191 21.03 1.51 -8.10
CA PHE A 191 20.33 0.25 -8.30
C PHE A 191 19.77 0.16 -9.73
N ILE A 192 19.18 1.24 -10.25
CA ILE A 192 18.76 1.35 -11.65
C ILE A 192 19.98 1.23 -12.57
N VAL A 193 21.08 1.92 -12.27
CA VAL A 193 22.33 1.85 -13.03
C VAL A 193 23.04 0.51 -12.84
N CYS A 194 23.08 -0.11 -11.65
CA CYS A 194 23.68 -1.44 -11.45
C CYS A 194 22.86 -2.53 -12.11
N VAL A 195 21.54 -2.48 -12.10
CA VAL A 195 20.69 -3.43 -12.85
C VAL A 195 20.91 -3.23 -14.36
N CYS A 196 21.02 -1.99 -14.83
CA CYS A 196 21.32 -1.68 -16.23
C CYS A 196 22.76 -2.05 -16.65
N VAL A 197 23.76 -1.89 -15.78
CA VAL A 197 25.19 -2.16 -16.06
C VAL A 197 25.52 -3.64 -15.89
N SER A 198 24.94 -4.34 -14.91
CA SER A 198 25.15 -5.78 -14.73
C SER A 198 24.56 -6.60 -15.87
N SER A 199 23.46 -6.14 -16.47
CA SER A 199 22.90 -6.72 -17.71
C SER A 199 23.78 -6.53 -18.95
N LYS A 200 24.71 -5.56 -18.95
CA LYS A 200 25.72 -5.41 -20.02
C LYS A 200 26.97 -6.28 -19.83
N CYS A 201 27.28 -6.72 -18.61
CA CYS A 201 28.53 -7.44 -18.31
C CYS A 201 28.42 -8.98 -18.44
N ILE A 202 27.23 -9.55 -18.64
CA ILE A 202 27.02 -11.02 -18.62
C ILE A 202 27.12 -11.71 -19.99
N LYS A 203 27.37 -10.98 -21.09
CA LYS A 203 27.71 -11.61 -22.38
C LYS A 203 29.10 -11.20 -22.85
N LYS A 204 30.09 -11.99 -22.42
CA LYS A 204 31.41 -12.04 -23.06
C LYS A 204 31.55 -13.40 -23.73
N ASP A 205 30.89 -13.56 -24.88
CA ASP A 205 31.29 -14.57 -25.85
C ASP A 205 32.07 -13.90 -26.97
N LYS A 206 33.21 -14.53 -27.27
CA LYS A 206 34.16 -14.19 -28.31
C LYS A 206 33.48 -14.46 -29.64
N ASN A 207 33.07 -13.42 -30.35
CA ASN A 207 33.31 -13.24 -31.78
C ASN A 207 32.67 -11.93 -32.23
N GLU A 208 33.41 -11.24 -33.08
CA GLU A 208 33.11 -9.92 -33.62
C GLU A 208 31.78 -9.91 -34.38
N ALA A 209 30.85 -9.08 -33.92
CA ALA A 209 30.02 -8.23 -34.77
C ALA A 209 29.42 -7.15 -33.86
N SER A 210 29.67 -5.88 -34.21
CA SER A 210 29.13 -4.70 -33.55
C SER A 210 27.60 -4.78 -33.47
N PHE A 211 27.08 -5.04 -32.27
CA PHE A 211 25.64 -4.99 -32.00
C PHE A 211 25.29 -3.57 -31.53
N SER A 212 24.73 -2.76 -32.43
CA SER A 212 24.07 -1.51 -32.07
C SER A 212 22.70 -1.85 -31.47
N LEU A 213 22.54 -1.69 -30.16
CA LEU A 213 21.21 -1.72 -29.55
C LEU A 213 20.47 -0.43 -29.91
N GLY A 214 19.34 -0.58 -30.61
CA GLY A 214 18.35 0.48 -30.80
C GLY A 214 17.81 0.97 -29.45
N THR A 215 17.44 2.24 -29.40
CA THR A 215 17.16 3.06 -28.21
C THR A 215 15.95 2.68 -27.35
N ASN A 216 15.36 1.49 -27.50
CA ASN A 216 14.02 1.19 -26.97
C ASN A 216 13.95 -0.14 -26.18
N THR A 217 14.90 -0.44 -25.29
CA THR A 217 14.72 -1.55 -24.33
C THR A 217 14.10 -1.00 -23.05
N THR A 218 12.90 -1.47 -22.69
CA THR A 218 12.19 -0.99 -21.49
C THR A 218 12.78 -1.64 -20.22
N PHE A 219 12.64 -0.99 -19.07
CA PHE A 219 13.15 -1.51 -17.79
C PHE A 219 12.53 -2.87 -17.43
N GLY A 220 11.29 -3.11 -17.84
CA GLY A 220 10.63 -4.41 -17.70
C GLY A 220 11.34 -5.57 -18.42
N GLU A 221 11.76 -5.34 -19.67
CA GLU A 221 12.51 -6.33 -20.44
C GLU A 221 13.89 -6.62 -19.82
N LEU A 222 14.51 -5.61 -19.20
CA LEU A 222 15.75 -5.75 -18.44
C LEU A 222 15.57 -6.59 -17.15
N LEU A 223 14.42 -6.49 -16.49
CA LEU A 223 14.10 -7.28 -15.29
C LEU A 223 13.79 -8.75 -15.61
N LYS A 224 13.17 -9.05 -16.76
CA LYS A 224 12.92 -10.43 -17.23
C LYS A 224 14.19 -11.26 -17.44
N LEU A 225 15.32 -10.61 -17.76
CA LEU A 225 16.60 -11.28 -18.04
C LEU A 225 17.35 -11.76 -16.78
N GLN A 226 16.98 -11.31 -15.57
CA GLN A 226 17.74 -11.54 -14.34
C GLN A 226 17.37 -12.84 -13.57
N GLN A 227 16.40 -13.64 -14.02
CA GLN A 227 15.94 -14.89 -13.37
C GLN A 227 15.64 -14.79 -11.85
N VAL A 228 15.40 -13.58 -11.32
CA VAL A 228 14.94 -13.39 -9.93
C VAL A 228 13.46 -13.76 -9.88
N THR A 229 13.06 -14.62 -8.94
CA THR A 229 11.65 -15.03 -8.75
C THR A 229 10.84 -13.87 -8.17
N TRP A 230 10.45 -12.94 -9.02
CA TRP A 230 9.36 -12.02 -8.74
C TRP A 230 8.05 -12.71 -9.07
N ASP A 231 6.98 -12.37 -8.34
CA ASP A 231 5.64 -12.62 -8.84
C ASP A 231 5.51 -11.96 -10.22
N LEU A 232 5.16 -12.74 -11.24
CA LEU A 232 4.94 -12.29 -12.62
C LEU A 232 4.02 -11.07 -12.69
N GLU A 233 3.08 -10.97 -11.75
CA GLU A 233 2.17 -9.85 -11.65
C GLU A 233 2.88 -8.59 -11.10
N ARG A 234 3.78 -8.71 -10.12
CA ARG A 234 4.62 -7.58 -9.64
C ARG A 234 5.63 -7.13 -10.70
N LEU A 235 6.22 -8.07 -11.45
CA LEU A 235 7.17 -7.75 -12.51
C LEU A 235 6.49 -6.98 -13.65
N LYS A 236 5.36 -7.49 -14.14
CA LYS A 236 4.53 -6.83 -15.18
C LYS A 236 4.14 -5.41 -14.78
N ARG A 237 3.76 -5.23 -13.51
CA ARG A 237 3.35 -3.96 -12.93
C ARG A 237 4.52 -2.94 -12.84
N LEU A 238 5.74 -3.40 -12.57
CA LEU A 238 6.94 -2.55 -12.65
C LEU A 238 7.18 -2.09 -14.11
N GLU A 239 7.07 -2.99 -15.09
CA GLU A 239 7.22 -2.62 -16.52
C GLU A 239 6.28 -1.47 -16.92
N ASP A 240 5.02 -1.53 -16.49
CA ASP A 240 4.01 -0.49 -16.75
C ASP A 240 4.37 0.85 -16.06
N THR A 241 4.97 0.78 -14.86
CA THR A 241 5.41 1.96 -14.09
C THR A 241 6.60 2.65 -14.75
N ASP A 242 7.53 1.88 -15.31
CA ASP A 242 8.70 2.42 -15.99
C ASP A 242 8.36 3.04 -17.34
N GLU A 243 7.47 2.42 -18.13
CA GLU A 243 6.98 3.02 -19.37
C GLU A 243 6.30 4.37 -19.08
N PHE A 244 5.49 4.44 -18.02
CA PHE A 244 4.89 5.69 -17.57
C PHE A 244 5.95 6.72 -17.15
N THR A 245 6.92 6.33 -16.31
CA THR A 245 7.96 7.22 -15.78
C THR A 245 8.84 7.78 -16.89
N ILE A 246 9.25 6.95 -17.86
CA ILE A 246 10.04 7.37 -19.02
C ILE A 246 9.24 8.35 -19.88
N LYS A 247 7.98 8.04 -20.22
CA LYS A 247 7.12 8.95 -20.99
C LYS A 247 6.88 10.27 -20.25
N HIS A 248 6.77 10.26 -18.93
CA HIS A 248 6.59 11.46 -18.13
C HIS A 248 7.87 12.32 -18.13
N LEU A 249 9.04 11.74 -17.93
CA LEU A 249 10.33 12.43 -18.02
C LEU A 249 10.58 13.02 -19.42
N GLU A 250 10.20 12.31 -20.48
CA GLU A 250 10.26 12.84 -21.85
C GLU A 250 9.33 14.05 -22.04
N ARG A 251 8.11 14.02 -21.47
CA ARG A 251 7.18 15.16 -21.52
C ARG A 251 7.75 16.37 -20.76
N LEU A 252 8.29 16.17 -19.57
CA LEU A 252 8.94 17.22 -18.78
C LEU A 252 10.14 17.81 -19.53
N SER A 253 10.99 16.97 -20.11
CA SER A 253 12.13 17.40 -20.93
C SER A 253 11.68 18.25 -22.13
N LYS A 254 10.67 17.82 -22.87
CA LYS A 254 10.08 18.59 -23.99
C LYS A 254 9.50 19.93 -23.53
N ALA A 255 8.82 19.97 -22.39
CA ALA A 255 8.26 21.21 -21.83
C ALA A 255 9.37 22.21 -21.43
N VAL A 256 10.45 21.73 -20.81
CA VAL A 256 11.62 22.57 -20.45
C VAL A 256 12.34 23.11 -21.70
N VAL A 257 12.44 22.32 -22.77
CA VAL A 257 13.02 22.77 -24.05
C VAL A 257 12.13 23.83 -24.72
N ALA A 258 10.81 23.68 -24.65
CA ALA A 258 9.85 24.63 -25.23
C ALA A 258 9.80 25.98 -24.50
N GLN A 259 10.16 26.03 -23.21
CA GLN A 259 10.20 27.26 -22.42
C GLN A 259 11.50 28.07 -22.57
N ARG A 260 12.48 27.60 -23.35
CA ARG A 260 13.66 28.43 -23.65
C ARG A 260 13.27 29.56 -24.60
N PRO A 261 13.40 30.84 -24.19
CA PRO A 261 13.16 31.94 -25.11
C PRO A 261 14.17 31.85 -26.25
N GLN A 262 13.69 31.85 -27.49
CA GLN A 262 14.54 32.05 -28.65
C GLN A 262 15.13 33.45 -28.53
N SER A 263 16.37 33.52 -28.06
CA SER A 263 17.22 34.70 -28.09
C SER A 263 17.25 35.23 -29.52
N GLN A 264 16.46 36.27 -29.77
CA GLN A 264 16.52 37.05 -31.00
C GLN A 264 17.90 37.70 -31.11
N ARG A 265 18.69 37.21 -32.07
CA ARG A 265 19.77 37.96 -32.70
C ARG A 265 19.12 38.99 -33.62
N GLY A 266 19.33 40.27 -33.35
CA GLY A 266 18.91 41.34 -34.27
C GLY A 266 18.99 42.73 -33.66
N THR A 267 20.20 43.26 -33.60
CA THR A 267 20.55 44.67 -33.31
C THR A 267 19.83 45.68 -34.23
N LYS A 268 19.29 46.77 -33.68
CA LYS A 268 19.75 48.16 -33.92
C LYS A 268 18.81 49.23 -33.33
N ASP A 269 19.43 50.10 -32.53
CA ASP A 269 19.27 51.55 -32.38
C ASP A 269 17.95 52.24 -32.75
N GLN A 270 17.34 52.89 -31.74
CA GLN A 270 16.87 54.29 -31.74
C GLN A 270 16.33 54.60 -30.31
N SER A 271 17.01 55.46 -29.53
CA SER A 271 16.64 56.87 -29.26
C SER A 271 15.18 57.06 -28.79
N ARG A 272 14.80 57.88 -27.82
CA ARG A 272 15.38 58.79 -26.82
C ARG A 272 14.11 59.46 -26.22
N ASP A 273 14.12 59.83 -24.93
CA ASP A 273 13.16 60.74 -24.28
C ASP A 273 11.71 60.17 -24.14
N ASP A 274 10.86 60.42 -23.15
CA ASP A 274 10.77 61.45 -22.12
C ASP A 274 9.57 61.15 -21.16
N VAL A 275 9.58 61.81 -19.99
CA VAL A 275 8.40 62.34 -19.24
C VAL A 275 7.57 61.50 -18.22
N HIS A 276 7.43 62.15 -17.06
CA HIS A 276 6.57 62.01 -15.89
C HIS A 276 5.07 61.69 -16.07
N ALA A 277 4.48 61.02 -15.06
CA ALA A 277 3.28 61.40 -14.28
C ALA A 277 2.88 60.20 -13.39
N GLN A 278 2.82 60.20 -12.06
CA GLN A 278 2.03 60.96 -11.09
C GLN A 278 0.50 60.90 -11.29
N THR A 279 -0.19 60.08 -10.48
CA THR A 279 -1.59 60.24 -9.99
C THR A 279 -1.85 59.17 -8.90
N LYS A 280 -1.93 59.51 -7.60
CA LYS A 280 -3.12 59.95 -6.81
C LYS A 280 -4.37 59.07 -7.04
N ARG A 281 -4.72 58.21 -6.07
CA ARG A 281 -5.69 58.41 -4.95
C ARG A 281 -7.12 58.67 -5.46
N GLU A 282 -8.05 57.78 -5.11
CA GLU A 282 -9.36 58.13 -4.51
C GLU A 282 -10.10 56.90 -3.98
N GLN A 283 -10.55 56.99 -2.72
CA GLN A 283 -11.64 56.22 -2.12
C GLN A 283 -12.93 57.03 -2.28
N PRO A 284 -14.10 56.38 -2.23
CA PRO A 284 -15.26 57.00 -1.60
C PRO A 284 -15.78 56.17 -0.43
N ARG A 285 -16.03 56.88 0.69
CA ARG A 285 -17.05 56.54 1.68
C ARG A 285 -18.39 57.01 1.11
N ASP A 286 -19.46 56.25 1.33
CA ASP A 286 -20.78 56.85 1.45
C ASP A 286 -21.63 56.13 2.51
N HIS A 287 -22.17 56.97 3.39
CA HIS A 287 -23.23 56.67 4.34
C HIS A 287 -24.57 56.95 3.66
N HIS A 288 -25.57 56.07 3.80
CA HIS A 288 -26.95 56.53 3.83
C HIS A 288 -27.87 55.59 4.62
N LYS A 289 -28.46 56.15 5.69
CA LYS A 289 -29.71 55.70 6.32
C LYS A 289 -30.87 55.92 5.35
N PHE A 290 -31.86 55.03 5.34
CA PHE A 290 -33.29 55.40 5.34
C PHE A 290 -34.19 54.19 5.66
N ASN A 291 -35.04 54.34 6.68
CA ASN A 291 -36.20 53.49 6.94
C ASN A 291 -37.34 53.91 6.01
N HIS A 292 -38.05 52.97 5.40
CA HIS A 292 -39.51 53.08 5.26
C HIS A 292 -40.16 51.70 5.04
N ARG A 293 -41.15 51.45 5.88
CA ARG A 293 -42.09 50.33 5.91
C ARG A 293 -43.15 50.58 4.83
N VAL A 294 -43.36 49.63 3.92
CA VAL A 294 -44.52 49.60 3.02
C VAL A 294 -45.00 48.16 2.95
N ASP A 295 -46.25 47.94 3.36
CA ASP A 295 -46.97 46.69 3.18
C ASP A 295 -47.23 46.50 1.68
N GLN A 296 -46.56 45.51 1.07
CA GLN A 296 -46.82 45.08 -0.30
C GLN A 296 -47.55 43.74 -0.26
N GLU A 297 -48.85 43.76 -0.55
CA GLU A 297 -49.62 42.56 -0.86
C GLU A 297 -48.97 41.84 -2.05
N HIS A 298 -48.56 40.61 -1.82
CA HIS A 298 -47.89 39.76 -2.81
C HIS A 298 -48.93 39.25 -3.82
N HIS A 299 -49.03 39.92 -4.96
CA HIS A 299 -49.60 39.33 -6.16
C HIS A 299 -48.72 38.14 -6.57
N ILE A 300 -49.21 36.93 -6.35
CA ILE A 300 -48.56 35.70 -6.78
C ILE A 300 -48.61 35.67 -8.32
N ASP A 301 -47.44 35.80 -8.92
CA ASP A 301 -47.24 35.70 -10.37
C ASP A 301 -47.33 34.22 -10.79
N PHE A 302 -48.51 33.83 -11.30
CA PHE A 302 -48.78 32.46 -11.75
C PHE A 302 -47.88 32.02 -12.92
N ASP A 303 -47.36 32.95 -13.73
CA ASP A 303 -46.43 32.62 -14.81
C ASP A 303 -45.09 32.13 -14.27
N HIS A 304 -44.66 32.63 -13.11
CA HIS A 304 -43.46 32.15 -12.44
C HIS A 304 -43.61 30.72 -11.91
N ILE A 305 -44.82 30.37 -11.44
CA ILE A 305 -45.15 29.02 -10.96
C ILE A 305 -45.14 28.02 -12.13
N ASP A 306 -45.71 28.39 -13.28
CA ASP A 306 -45.73 27.49 -14.43
C ASP A 306 -44.35 27.32 -15.06
N LYS A 307 -43.51 28.35 -15.02
CA LYS A 307 -42.11 28.24 -15.46
C LYS A 307 -41.30 27.32 -14.54
N THR A 308 -41.48 27.44 -13.23
CA THR A 308 -40.78 26.59 -12.26
C THR A 308 -41.24 25.13 -12.34
N LYS A 309 -42.53 24.86 -12.58
CA LYS A 309 -43.01 23.50 -12.85
C LYS A 309 -42.36 22.86 -14.07
N ARG A 310 -42.28 23.57 -15.20
CA ARG A 310 -41.62 23.04 -16.41
C ARG A 310 -40.15 22.73 -16.18
N THR A 311 -39.43 23.60 -15.48
CA THR A 311 -38.02 23.35 -15.13
C THR A 311 -37.87 22.13 -14.22
N LEU A 312 -38.81 21.91 -13.30
CA LEU A 312 -38.80 20.74 -12.42
C LEU A 312 -39.07 19.44 -13.20
N ASP A 313 -40.04 19.45 -14.11
CA ASP A 313 -40.38 18.28 -14.94
C ASP A 313 -39.22 17.90 -15.88
N GLU A 314 -38.54 18.89 -16.45
CA GLU A 314 -37.35 18.68 -17.28
C GLU A 314 -36.19 18.09 -16.47
N ALA A 315 -35.96 18.58 -15.24
CA ALA A 315 -34.96 18.03 -14.34
C ALA A 315 -35.28 16.59 -13.89
N LEU A 316 -36.56 16.26 -13.68
CA LEU A 316 -36.99 14.90 -13.36
C LEU A 316 -36.80 13.94 -14.54
N SER A 317 -37.11 14.39 -15.76
CA SER A 317 -36.88 13.61 -16.99
C SER A 317 -35.40 13.29 -17.22
N GLU A 318 -34.51 14.28 -17.03
CA GLU A 318 -33.06 14.03 -17.14
C GLU A 318 -32.56 13.07 -16.06
N ARG A 319 -33.11 13.15 -14.85
CA ARG A 319 -32.76 12.23 -13.75
C ARG A 319 -33.18 10.78 -14.05
N GLU A 320 -34.31 10.57 -14.72
CA GLU A 320 -34.74 9.23 -15.16
C GLU A 320 -33.86 8.66 -16.27
N LYS A 321 -33.43 9.50 -17.22
CA LYS A 321 -32.45 9.10 -18.25
C LYS A 321 -31.13 8.69 -17.63
N GLU A 322 -30.65 9.42 -16.63
CA GLU A 322 -29.41 9.09 -15.93
C GLU A 322 -29.53 7.76 -15.17
N ARG A 323 -30.66 7.53 -14.48
CA ARG A 323 -30.93 6.24 -13.81
C ARG A 323 -30.94 5.06 -14.79
N SER A 324 -31.41 5.28 -16.02
CA SER A 324 -31.39 4.28 -17.09
C SER A 324 -29.99 4.00 -17.62
N ARG A 325 -29.11 5.02 -17.67
CA ARG A 325 -27.69 4.85 -18.00
C ARG A 325 -26.95 4.06 -16.91
N GLU A 326 -27.19 4.39 -15.64
CA GLU A 326 -26.59 3.68 -14.50
C GLU A 326 -26.99 2.19 -14.47
N THR A 327 -28.25 1.87 -14.74
CA THR A 327 -28.71 0.48 -14.82
C THR A 327 -28.04 -0.28 -15.97
N ARG A 328 -27.83 0.37 -17.11
CA ARG A 328 -27.11 -0.24 -18.25
C ARG A 328 -25.64 -0.51 -17.92
N VAL A 329 -24.94 0.47 -17.33
CA VAL A 329 -23.53 0.32 -16.91
C VAL A 329 -23.39 -0.79 -15.86
N ASN A 330 -24.34 -0.88 -14.91
CA ASN A 330 -24.33 -1.94 -13.91
C ASN A 330 -24.54 -3.32 -14.54
N ASN A 331 -25.41 -3.46 -15.53
CA ASN A 331 -25.61 -4.73 -16.24
C ASN A 331 -24.37 -5.16 -17.03
N GLU A 332 -23.69 -4.24 -17.71
CA GLU A 332 -22.41 -4.52 -18.41
C GLU A 332 -21.34 -4.99 -17.42
N LYS A 333 -21.25 -4.36 -16.24
CA LYS A 333 -20.33 -4.79 -15.17
C LYS A 333 -20.65 -6.19 -14.63
N TRP A 334 -21.92 -6.59 -14.61
CA TRP A 334 -22.32 -7.95 -14.22
C TRP A 334 -21.86 -9.01 -15.22
N ASP A 335 -21.90 -8.71 -16.52
CA ASP A 335 -21.43 -9.62 -17.57
C ASP A 335 -19.89 -9.78 -17.54
N ASP A 336 -19.15 -8.72 -17.25
CA ASP A 336 -17.69 -8.78 -17.04
C ASP A 336 -17.34 -9.64 -15.82
N LEU A 337 -18.07 -9.48 -14.71
CA LEU A 337 -17.88 -10.28 -13.50
C LEU A 337 -18.21 -11.75 -13.72
N LYS A 338 -19.22 -12.05 -14.55
CA LYS A 338 -19.57 -13.42 -14.94
C LYS A 338 -18.44 -14.04 -15.78
N THR A 339 -17.92 -13.30 -16.75
CA THR A 339 -16.80 -13.74 -17.59
C THR A 339 -15.54 -14.01 -16.77
N LEU A 340 -15.22 -13.14 -15.80
CA LEU A 340 -14.08 -13.33 -14.90
C LEU A 340 -14.24 -14.57 -14.00
N ARG A 341 -15.47 -14.83 -13.52
CA ARG A 341 -15.81 -16.02 -12.73
C ARG A 341 -15.59 -17.30 -13.53
N ASP A 342 -16.05 -17.33 -14.78
CA ASP A 342 -15.91 -18.50 -15.66
C ASP A 342 -14.45 -18.75 -16.03
N LYS A 343 -13.66 -17.69 -16.25
CA LYS A 343 -12.21 -17.80 -16.45
C LYS A 343 -11.50 -18.40 -15.24
N LYS A 344 -11.80 -17.93 -14.02
CA LYS A 344 -11.24 -18.51 -12.78
C LYS A 344 -11.66 -19.96 -12.57
N ARG A 345 -12.85 -20.35 -13.02
CA ARG A 345 -13.31 -21.74 -13.00
C ARG A 345 -12.45 -22.62 -13.91
N GLN A 346 -12.21 -22.18 -15.15
CA GLN A 346 -11.35 -22.88 -16.10
C GLN A 346 -9.90 -23.00 -15.59
N GLU A 347 -9.36 -21.91 -15.02
CA GLU A 347 -8.04 -21.95 -14.39
C GLU A 347 -8.01 -23.00 -13.27
N MET A 348 -8.98 -23.00 -12.35
CA MET A 348 -9.04 -24.03 -11.29
C MET A 348 -9.16 -25.47 -11.82
N GLU A 349 -9.87 -25.69 -12.93
CA GLU A 349 -9.95 -27.01 -13.58
C GLU A 349 -8.59 -27.44 -14.16
N THR A 350 -7.83 -26.52 -14.76
CA THR A 350 -6.45 -26.80 -15.23
C THR A 350 -5.49 -27.08 -14.08
N TRP A 351 -5.60 -26.38 -12.95
CA TRP A 351 -4.81 -26.67 -11.74
C TRP A 351 -5.15 -28.04 -11.14
N GLY A 352 -6.42 -28.45 -11.17
CA GLY A 352 -6.83 -29.80 -10.75
C GLY A 352 -6.27 -30.93 -11.63
N HIS A 353 -5.93 -30.65 -12.89
CA HIS A 353 -5.21 -31.57 -13.77
C HIS A 353 -3.69 -31.57 -13.51
N PHE A 354 -3.10 -30.39 -13.28
CA PHE A 354 -1.66 -30.23 -13.01
C PHE A 354 -1.21 -30.94 -11.72
N ASP A 355 -2.02 -30.92 -10.65
CA ASP A 355 -1.70 -31.61 -9.40
C ASP A 355 -1.78 -33.14 -9.50
N LYS A 356 -2.64 -33.68 -10.38
CA LYS A 356 -2.75 -35.14 -10.59
C LYS A 356 -1.54 -35.72 -11.32
N GLU A 357 -0.90 -34.97 -12.21
CA GLU A 357 0.32 -35.42 -12.90
C GLU A 357 1.53 -35.41 -11.96
N LYS A 358 1.75 -34.32 -11.20
CA LYS A 358 2.85 -34.29 -10.22
C LYS A 358 2.71 -35.29 -9.08
N MET A 359 1.49 -35.68 -8.72
CA MET A 359 1.28 -36.75 -7.74
C MET A 359 1.68 -38.13 -8.25
N LYS A 360 1.64 -38.40 -9.57
CA LYS A 360 2.11 -39.68 -10.13
C LYS A 360 3.63 -39.84 -10.05
N ASP A 361 4.37 -38.75 -10.21
CA ASP A 361 5.83 -38.74 -10.07
C ASP A 361 6.30 -38.88 -8.61
N TRP A 362 5.41 -38.61 -7.65
CA TRP A 362 5.68 -38.71 -6.21
C TRP A 362 5.45 -40.10 -5.60
N THR A 363 4.76 -41.01 -6.30
CA THR A 363 4.58 -42.39 -5.83
C THR A 363 5.78 -43.25 -6.18
N GLY A 364 6.87 -43.13 -5.42
CA GLY A 364 7.94 -44.13 -5.46
C GLY A 364 7.41 -45.54 -5.14
N ASP A 365 7.98 -46.57 -5.75
CA ASP A 365 7.51 -47.96 -5.74
C ASP A 365 7.48 -48.66 -4.35
N ASN A 366 7.83 -47.95 -3.26
CA ASN A 366 7.90 -48.52 -1.94
C ASN A 366 6.57 -48.34 -1.15
N PRO A 367 5.81 -49.41 -0.86
CA PRO A 367 4.48 -49.31 -0.27
C PRO A 367 4.45 -48.70 1.15
N LYS A 368 5.60 -48.66 1.85
CA LYS A 368 5.68 -48.28 3.27
C LYS A 368 5.79 -46.76 3.50
N ASP A 369 6.08 -45.96 2.47
CA ASP A 369 6.22 -44.49 2.59
C ASP A 369 4.93 -43.70 2.24
N ARG A 370 3.82 -44.38 1.91
CA ARG A 370 2.55 -43.77 1.45
C ARG A 370 1.69 -43.10 2.54
N THR A 371 2.15 -42.98 3.79
CA THR A 371 1.30 -42.52 4.91
C THR A 371 0.99 -41.01 4.90
N VAL A 372 1.90 -40.17 4.39
CA VAL A 372 1.70 -38.71 4.31
C VAL A 372 0.86 -38.30 3.09
N PRO A 373 1.08 -38.87 1.88
CA PRO A 373 0.19 -38.64 0.73
C PRO A 373 -1.27 -38.94 1.05
N ASN A 374 -1.55 -40.02 1.78
CA ASN A 374 -2.91 -40.42 2.14
C ASN A 374 -3.63 -39.41 3.06
N LYS A 375 -2.92 -38.67 3.92
CA LYS A 375 -3.52 -37.65 4.79
C LYS A 375 -3.82 -36.36 4.03
N MET A 376 -2.87 -35.89 3.21
CA MET A 376 -3.08 -34.70 2.39
C MET A 376 -4.21 -34.91 1.37
N GLU A 377 -4.24 -36.06 0.71
CA GLU A 377 -5.31 -36.41 -0.24
C GLU A 377 -6.69 -36.48 0.46
N LYS A 378 -6.73 -37.02 1.68
CA LYS A 378 -7.95 -37.02 2.51
C LYS A 378 -8.43 -35.60 2.81
N HIS A 379 -7.56 -34.69 3.22
CA HIS A 379 -7.93 -33.29 3.50
C HIS A 379 -8.39 -32.55 2.23
N MET A 380 -7.72 -32.77 1.10
CA MET A 380 -8.13 -32.20 -0.19
C MET A 380 -9.49 -32.75 -0.66
N LYS A 381 -9.78 -34.02 -0.39
CA LYS A 381 -11.11 -34.61 -0.62
C LYS A 381 -12.18 -33.95 0.26
N GLN A 382 -11.91 -33.77 1.56
CA GLN A 382 -12.83 -33.08 2.49
C GLN A 382 -13.10 -31.63 2.06
N MET A 383 -12.08 -30.90 1.58
CA MET A 383 -12.26 -29.53 1.07
C MET A 383 -13.15 -29.46 -0.17
N ARG A 384 -13.15 -30.48 -1.03
CA ARG A 384 -14.07 -30.60 -2.18
C ARG A 384 -15.49 -30.89 -1.71
N GLU A 385 -15.66 -31.84 -0.80
CA GLU A 385 -16.97 -32.18 -0.23
C GLU A 385 -17.65 -30.98 0.44
N LEU A 386 -16.90 -30.16 1.19
CA LEU A 386 -17.43 -28.93 1.80
C LEU A 386 -17.83 -27.87 0.78
N ARG A 387 -17.18 -27.82 -0.39
CA ARG A 387 -17.53 -26.91 -1.48
C ARG A 387 -18.82 -27.35 -2.17
N ASP A 388 -18.94 -28.64 -2.45
CA ASP A 388 -20.15 -29.22 -3.04
C ASP A 388 -21.35 -29.09 -2.08
N GLU A 389 -21.10 -29.20 -0.78
CA GLU A 389 -22.11 -28.93 0.24
C GLU A 389 -22.53 -27.46 0.26
N GLU A 390 -21.59 -26.52 0.23
CA GLU A 390 -21.90 -25.08 0.13
C GLU A 390 -22.79 -24.77 -1.07
N GLU A 391 -22.50 -25.36 -2.23
CA GLU A 391 -23.29 -25.17 -3.46
C GLU A 391 -24.71 -25.73 -3.35
N LYS A 392 -24.88 -26.91 -2.73
CA LYS A 392 -26.22 -27.47 -2.47
C LYS A 392 -27.06 -26.54 -1.60
N TRP A 393 -26.46 -25.93 -0.58
CA TRP A 393 -27.18 -24.98 0.28
C TRP A 393 -27.52 -23.67 -0.45
N ARG A 394 -26.65 -23.19 -1.35
CA ARG A 394 -26.98 -22.06 -2.25
C ARG A 394 -28.14 -22.38 -3.17
N GLN A 395 -28.21 -23.59 -3.71
CA GLN A 395 -29.35 -24.03 -4.54
C GLN A 395 -30.65 -24.06 -3.74
N LYS A 396 -30.63 -24.55 -2.50
CA LYS A 396 -31.81 -24.52 -1.61
C LYS A 396 -32.30 -23.10 -1.35
N LEU A 397 -31.37 -22.17 -1.09
CA LEU A 397 -31.70 -20.75 -0.92
C LEU A 397 -32.33 -20.17 -2.20
N SER A 398 -31.79 -20.51 -3.38
CA SER A 398 -32.34 -20.06 -4.67
C SER A 398 -33.71 -20.64 -5.00
N ASN A 399 -34.07 -21.78 -4.41
CA ASN A 399 -35.37 -22.43 -4.57
C ASN A 399 -36.37 -21.99 -3.48
N ASP A 400 -36.03 -21.01 -2.64
CA ASP A 400 -36.79 -20.58 -1.47
C ASP A 400 -37.10 -21.72 -0.48
N GLU A 401 -36.30 -22.80 -0.47
CA GLU A 401 -36.46 -23.95 0.45
C GLU A 401 -35.96 -23.63 1.87
N ILE A 402 -35.12 -22.62 2.01
CA ILE A 402 -34.54 -22.12 3.26
C ILE A 402 -34.50 -20.60 3.24
N ASP A 403 -34.47 -19.99 4.42
CA ASP A 403 -34.28 -18.55 4.54
C ASP A 403 -32.79 -18.14 4.57
N GLU A 404 -32.54 -16.84 4.39
CA GLU A 404 -31.19 -16.26 4.40
C GLU A 404 -30.48 -16.47 5.75
N ALA A 405 -31.21 -16.49 6.88
CA ALA A 405 -30.62 -16.66 8.20
C ALA A 405 -30.10 -18.10 8.40
N GLN A 406 -30.86 -19.09 7.96
CA GLN A 406 -30.47 -20.49 7.91
C GLN A 406 -29.24 -20.69 7.02
N TRP A 407 -29.21 -20.03 5.85
CA TRP A 407 -28.06 -20.06 4.96
C TRP A 407 -26.80 -19.45 5.61
N GLN A 408 -26.88 -18.27 6.21
CA GLN A 408 -25.73 -17.63 6.85
C GLN A 408 -25.17 -18.47 8.01
N SER A 409 -26.05 -19.02 8.84
CA SER A 409 -25.67 -19.93 9.93
C SER A 409 -24.91 -21.15 9.39
N ARG A 410 -25.42 -21.80 8.33
CA ARG A 410 -24.76 -22.96 7.73
C ARG A 410 -23.44 -22.59 7.03
N ARG A 411 -23.39 -21.44 6.38
CA ARG A 411 -22.20 -20.94 5.69
C ARG A 411 -21.04 -20.72 6.68
N GLU A 412 -21.34 -20.18 7.85
CA GLU A 412 -20.34 -20.00 8.93
C GLU A 412 -19.82 -21.35 9.43
N GLU A 413 -20.68 -22.34 9.64
CA GLU A 413 -20.27 -23.70 10.02
C GLU A 413 -19.33 -24.34 8.97
N LEU A 414 -19.67 -24.21 7.68
CA LEU A 414 -18.81 -24.70 6.58
C LEU A 414 -17.48 -23.95 6.52
N HIS A 415 -17.47 -22.65 6.83
CA HIS A 415 -16.26 -21.84 6.89
C HIS A 415 -15.34 -22.30 8.04
N GLN A 416 -15.89 -22.55 9.23
CA GLN A 416 -15.14 -23.10 10.37
C GLN A 416 -14.52 -24.46 10.06
N LYS A 417 -15.27 -25.37 9.40
CA LYS A 417 -14.74 -26.68 8.97
C LYS A 417 -13.58 -26.54 7.99
N ARG A 418 -13.64 -25.62 7.03
CA ARG A 418 -12.56 -25.36 6.08
C ARG A 418 -11.31 -24.81 6.77
N ASN A 419 -11.47 -23.91 7.73
CA ASN A 419 -10.34 -23.36 8.48
C ASN A 419 -9.63 -24.43 9.30
N LYS A 420 -10.38 -25.31 9.97
CA LYS A 420 -9.80 -26.47 10.66
C LYS A 420 -8.97 -27.37 9.73
N ILE A 421 -9.48 -27.66 8.53
CA ILE A 421 -8.71 -28.46 7.54
C ILE A 421 -7.45 -27.72 7.07
N ARG A 422 -7.51 -26.39 6.89
CA ARG A 422 -6.33 -25.58 6.54
C ARG A 422 -5.26 -25.64 7.63
N GLU A 423 -5.64 -25.55 8.89
CA GLU A 423 -4.73 -25.69 10.03
C GLU A 423 -4.07 -27.08 10.06
N GLU A 424 -4.86 -28.15 9.85
CA GLU A 424 -4.35 -29.53 9.77
C GLU A 424 -3.35 -29.70 8.60
N ILE A 425 -3.64 -29.11 7.43
CA ILE A 425 -2.72 -29.09 6.28
C ILE A 425 -1.43 -28.33 6.61
N GLN A 426 -1.51 -27.19 7.30
CA GLN A 426 -0.33 -26.41 7.71
C GLN A 426 0.57 -27.21 8.67
N LEU A 427 -0.03 -27.92 9.63
CA LEU A 427 0.70 -28.79 10.55
C LEU A 427 1.43 -29.92 9.80
N LEU A 428 0.77 -30.54 8.81
CA LEU A 428 1.39 -31.57 7.97
C LEU A 428 2.60 -31.05 7.17
N ARG A 429 2.57 -29.79 6.71
CA ARG A 429 3.71 -29.15 6.02
C ARG A 429 4.87 -28.85 6.96
N HIS A 430 4.59 -28.50 8.22
CA HIS A 430 5.63 -28.19 9.20
C HIS A 430 6.37 -29.42 9.75
N ASP A 431 5.79 -30.61 9.69
CA ASP A 431 6.42 -31.88 10.10
C ASP A 431 7.37 -32.48 9.03
N GLU A 432 7.29 -32.01 7.79
CA GLU A 432 8.07 -32.49 6.65
C GLU A 432 9.62 -32.35 6.77
N PRO A 433 10.19 -31.23 7.29
CA PRO A 433 11.64 -31.03 7.34
C PRO A 433 12.39 -31.94 8.34
N LEU A 434 11.69 -32.63 9.24
CA LEU A 434 12.30 -33.57 10.19
C LEU A 434 12.56 -34.96 9.58
N ARG A 435 11.83 -35.36 8.53
CA ARG A 435 12.00 -36.66 7.86
C ARG A 435 13.12 -36.66 6.83
N GLU A 436 13.25 -35.60 6.01
CA GLU A 436 14.35 -35.49 5.04
C GLU A 436 15.74 -35.49 5.69
N ARG A 437 15.87 -34.94 6.92
CA ARG A 437 17.12 -34.98 7.68
C ARG A 437 17.53 -36.38 8.12
N LYS A 438 16.59 -37.31 8.32
CA LYS A 438 16.90 -38.72 8.66
C LYS A 438 17.27 -39.52 7.42
N TRP A 439 16.66 -39.23 6.27
CA TRP A 439 16.94 -39.94 5.02
C TRP A 439 18.35 -39.63 4.48
N LYS A 440 18.78 -38.36 4.53
CA LYS A 440 20.14 -37.96 4.08
C LYS A 440 21.29 -38.50 4.96
N ARG A 441 21.02 -39.04 6.16
CA ARG A 441 22.04 -39.68 7.02
C ARG A 441 22.10 -41.21 6.88
N GLY A 442 21.12 -41.84 6.24
CA GLY A 442 21.03 -43.31 6.13
C GLY A 442 21.79 -43.92 4.94
N VAL A 443 22.15 -43.14 3.92
CA VAL A 443 22.72 -43.64 2.67
C VAL A 443 24.23 -43.34 2.58
N ARG A 444 25.01 -43.85 3.53
CA ARG A 444 26.45 -44.12 3.36
C ARG A 444 26.86 -45.30 4.24
N LYS A 445 26.49 -46.52 3.80
CA LYS A 445 27.19 -47.74 4.20
C LYS A 445 27.79 -48.36 2.94
N GLY A 446 29.11 -48.31 2.83
CA GLY A 446 29.88 -48.98 1.78
C GLY A 446 30.69 -48.04 0.90
N GLY A 447 31.80 -47.51 1.42
CA GLY A 447 32.77 -46.79 0.61
C GLY A 447 33.90 -46.21 1.45
N LYS A 448 35.04 -46.91 1.50
CA LYS A 448 36.30 -46.43 2.09
C LYS A 448 36.67 -45.08 1.48
N LEU A 449 36.82 -44.04 2.29
CA LEU A 449 37.43 -42.78 1.89
C LEU A 449 38.90 -42.79 2.31
N ILE A 450 39.80 -42.92 1.35
CA ILE A 450 41.24 -42.65 1.53
C ILE A 450 41.42 -41.15 1.39
N ILE A 451 41.76 -40.46 2.49
CA ILE A 451 42.07 -39.03 2.47
C ILE A 451 43.55 -38.89 2.09
N ASN A 452 43.82 -38.31 0.92
CA ASN A 452 45.16 -37.85 0.56
C ASN A 452 45.20 -36.33 0.69
N ARG A 453 46.08 -35.87 1.59
CA ARG A 453 46.27 -34.49 2.03
C ARG A 453 47.26 -33.82 1.07
N ARG A 454 46.86 -32.77 0.35
CA ARG A 454 47.82 -31.81 -0.23
C ARG A 454 47.36 -30.39 0.00
N GLU A 455 48.24 -29.68 0.70
CA GLU A 455 48.25 -28.25 0.93
C GLU A 455 48.44 -27.49 -0.39
N ASN A 456 47.78 -26.34 -0.53
CA ASN A 456 48.38 -25.21 -1.23
C ASN A 456 47.70 -23.91 -0.81
N THR A 457 48.51 -23.04 -0.22
CA THR A 457 48.24 -21.68 0.19
C THR A 457 48.35 -20.75 -1.01
N LYS A 458 47.32 -19.92 -1.25
CA LYS A 458 47.50 -18.65 -1.99
C LYS A 458 46.74 -17.52 -1.30
N LYS A 459 47.51 -16.46 -1.07
CA LYS A 459 47.18 -15.17 -0.45
C LYS A 459 45.99 -14.49 -1.13
N TRP A 460 45.11 -13.88 -0.32
CA TRP A 460 44.20 -12.81 -0.73
C TRP A 460 44.70 -11.48 -0.17
N PRO A 461 44.67 -10.37 -0.93
CA PRO A 461 45.03 -9.07 -0.39
C PRO A 461 43.86 -8.46 0.40
N ILE A 462 44.25 -7.73 1.43
CA ILE A 462 43.46 -6.93 2.35
C ILE A 462 42.63 -5.89 1.57
N MET A 463 41.30 -5.92 1.73
CA MET A 463 40.44 -4.77 1.43
C MET A 463 39.93 -4.15 2.73
N MET A 464 40.12 -2.84 2.85
CA MET A 464 39.70 -2.04 3.99
C MET A 464 38.19 -2.11 4.21
N SER A 465 37.82 -2.37 5.46
CA SER A 465 36.46 -2.46 5.97
C SER A 465 35.85 -1.07 6.17
N CYS A 466 34.76 -0.78 5.46
CA CYS A 466 33.81 0.28 5.83
C CYS A 466 32.78 -0.31 6.80
N SER A 467 32.61 0.27 7.99
CA SER A 467 31.69 -0.22 9.04
C SER A 467 30.22 -0.27 8.61
N LEU A 468 29.83 0.51 7.59
CA LEU A 468 28.49 0.48 6.99
C LEU A 468 28.25 -0.77 6.12
N CYS A 469 29.30 -1.37 5.53
CA CYS A 469 29.19 -2.62 4.78
C CYS A 469 28.99 -3.84 5.70
N GLU A 470 29.43 -3.80 6.96
CA GLU A 470 29.25 -4.92 7.90
C GLU A 470 27.79 -5.06 8.35
N THR A 471 27.08 -3.95 8.58
CA THR A 471 25.67 -3.96 8.99
C THR A 471 24.76 -4.42 7.84
N PHE A 472 25.07 -4.02 6.60
CA PHE A 472 24.38 -4.51 5.41
C PHE A 472 24.74 -5.96 5.10
N SER A 473 26.01 -6.37 5.22
CA SER A 473 26.44 -7.75 5.03
C SER A 473 25.83 -8.71 6.06
N ARG A 474 25.58 -8.27 7.31
CA ARG A 474 24.87 -9.08 8.32
C ARG A 474 23.35 -9.21 8.06
N LYS A 475 22.70 -8.19 7.48
CA LYS A 475 21.28 -8.27 7.05
C LYS A 475 21.12 -9.06 5.75
N PHE A 476 22.02 -8.87 4.79
CA PHE A 476 22.02 -9.55 3.50
C PHE A 476 22.45 -11.03 3.61
N ASN A 477 23.41 -11.39 4.48
CA ASN A 477 23.76 -12.80 4.74
C ASN A 477 22.61 -13.61 5.36
N LYS A 478 21.76 -13.00 6.19
CA LYS A 478 20.59 -13.70 6.75
C LYS A 478 19.53 -14.02 5.68
N GLN A 479 19.42 -13.20 4.63
CA GLN A 479 18.57 -13.49 3.47
C GLN A 479 19.26 -14.40 2.44
N TRP A 480 20.58 -14.29 2.25
CA TRP A 480 21.33 -15.10 1.30
C TRP A 480 21.52 -16.56 1.75
N GLN A 481 21.70 -16.81 3.07
CA GLN A 481 21.65 -18.18 3.62
C GLN A 481 20.28 -18.84 3.48
N PHE A 482 19.22 -18.04 3.37
CA PHE A 482 17.87 -18.51 3.04
C PHE A 482 17.73 -18.88 1.55
N HIS A 483 18.57 -18.30 0.68
CA HIS A 483 18.57 -18.51 -0.78
C HIS A 483 19.43 -19.71 -1.20
N GLU A 484 20.62 -19.92 -0.62
CA GLU A 484 21.41 -21.16 -0.85
C GLU A 484 20.66 -22.42 -0.38
N PHE A 485 19.82 -22.30 0.65
CA PHE A 485 18.92 -23.37 1.09
C PHE A 485 17.87 -23.76 0.02
N PHE A 486 17.47 -22.81 -0.84
CA PHE A 486 16.50 -23.02 -1.90
C PHE A 486 17.15 -23.51 -3.21
N GLN A 487 18.37 -23.04 -3.53
CA GLN A 487 19.11 -23.45 -4.73
C GLN A 487 19.67 -24.88 -4.65
N GLN A 488 19.90 -25.45 -3.45
CA GLN A 488 20.32 -26.86 -3.31
C GLN A 488 19.18 -27.88 -3.39
N LYS A 489 17.96 -27.45 -3.76
CA LYS A 489 16.75 -28.28 -3.80
C LYS A 489 15.96 -28.24 -5.11
N MET A 490 16.47 -27.56 -6.14
CA MET A 490 16.14 -27.87 -7.54
C MET A 490 17.33 -28.58 -8.17
#